data_AF-A0A942IFX9-F1
#
_entry.id   AF-A0A942IFX9-F1
#
_cell.length_a   1.000
_cell.length_b   1.000
_cell.length_c   1.000
_cell.angle_alpha   90.00
_cell.angle_beta   90.00
_cell.angle_gamma   90.00
#
_symmetry.space_group_name_H-M   'P 1'
#
loop_
_entity.id
_entity.type
_entity.pdbx_description
1 polymer ?
#
loop_
_entity_poly.entity_id
_entity_poly.type
_entity_poly.pdbx_seq_one_letter_code
_entity_poly.pdbx_strand_id
1 'polypeptide(L)'
;LKVRVRPYYIYQCDLATGTEHFRTSVATGIQIIEKLRGHTTGYAIPTFVVDAPGGGGKIPVEPNYLVSRGKGKMILRNYEGNIYEYPEPNIIEFKKARTGGEEKVATKKAMASR
;
A
#
# COMPACT_ATOMS: atom_id res chain seq x y z
N LEU A 1 12.81 10.20 -21.25
CA LEU A 1 12.40 8.96 -21.94
C LEU A 1 12.95 8.98 -23.37
N LYS A 2 13.86 8.06 -23.73
CA LYS A 2 14.60 8.13 -25.02
C LYS A 2 13.71 7.89 -26.26
N VAL A 3 12.75 6.97 -26.17
CA VAL A 3 11.89 6.57 -27.30
C VAL A 3 10.43 7.03 -27.16
N ARG A 4 10.16 8.03 -26.30
CA ARG A 4 8.81 8.57 -26.01
C ARG A 4 7.78 7.54 -25.51
N VAL A 5 8.22 6.36 -25.06
CA VAL A 5 7.39 5.38 -24.35
C VAL A 5 7.49 5.62 -22.85
N ARG A 6 6.33 5.73 -22.18
CA ARG A 6 6.25 5.87 -20.72
C ARG A 6 5.92 4.52 -20.09
N PRO A 7 6.79 3.96 -19.22
CA PRO A 7 6.43 2.81 -18.40
C PRO A 7 5.20 3.15 -17.55
N TYR A 8 4.18 2.30 -17.60
CA TYR A 8 2.93 2.54 -16.90
C TYR A 8 2.70 1.55 -15.76
N TYR A 9 2.59 0.26 -16.10
CA TYR A 9 2.45 -0.80 -15.12
C TYR A 9 3.52 -1.87 -15.28
N ILE A 10 3.96 -2.43 -14.15
CA ILE A 10 4.56 -3.75 -14.06
C ILE A 10 3.53 -4.64 -13.36
N TYR A 11 3.15 -5.74 -13.99
CA TYR A 11 2.20 -6.68 -13.43
C TYR A 11 2.92 -7.80 -12.70
N GLN A 12 2.43 -8.14 -11.52
CA GLN A 12 2.66 -9.46 -10.95
C GLN A 12 2.04 -10.50 -11.88
N CYS A 13 2.75 -11.60 -12.13
CA CYS A 13 2.25 -12.66 -12.99
C CYS A 13 0.94 -13.26 -12.42
N ASP A 14 -0.09 -13.31 -13.26
CA ASP A 14 -1.42 -13.80 -12.94
C ASP A 14 -1.45 -15.27 -12.58
N LEU A 15 -2.50 -15.68 -11.85
CA LEU A 15 -2.80 -17.05 -11.46
C LEU A 15 -3.41 -17.88 -12.60
N ALA A 16 -2.96 -17.67 -13.83
CA ALA A 16 -3.44 -18.40 -14.99
C ALA A 16 -2.86 -19.84 -15.01
N THR A 17 -3.63 -20.79 -15.54
CA THR A 17 -3.18 -22.18 -15.63
C THR A 17 -1.91 -22.28 -16.49
N GLY A 18 -0.88 -22.93 -15.94
CA GLY A 18 0.39 -23.14 -16.63
C GLY A 18 1.41 -22.01 -16.50
N THR A 19 1.09 -20.88 -15.84
CA THR A 19 2.04 -19.75 -15.71
C THR A 19 2.92 -19.80 -14.45
N GLU A 20 2.74 -20.79 -13.58
CA GLU A 20 3.39 -20.85 -12.26
C GLU A 20 4.93 -20.69 -12.33
N HIS A 21 5.56 -21.32 -13.32
CA HIS A 21 7.02 -21.27 -13.51
C HIS A 21 7.55 -19.90 -13.95
N PHE A 22 6.69 -18.99 -14.41
CA PHE A 22 7.04 -17.59 -14.68
C PHE A 22 6.81 -16.67 -13.46
N ARG A 23 6.17 -17.17 -12.40
CA ARG A 23 5.82 -16.34 -11.26
C ARG A 23 7.06 -16.02 -10.43
N THR A 24 7.10 -14.78 -9.97
CA THR A 24 8.03 -14.31 -8.95
C THR A 24 7.27 -14.00 -7.66
N SER A 25 7.99 -13.93 -6.54
CA SER A 25 7.40 -13.38 -5.32
C SER A 25 6.99 -11.91 -5.52
N VAL A 26 5.96 -11.46 -4.81
CA VAL A 26 5.57 -10.03 -4.79
C VAL A 26 6.73 -9.16 -4.27
N ALA A 27 7.52 -9.69 -3.32
CA ALA A 27 8.70 -9.02 -2.79
C ALA A 27 9.73 -8.69 -3.89
N THR A 28 9.86 -9.54 -4.91
CA THR A 28 10.72 -9.27 -6.07
C THR A 28 10.27 -8.02 -6.83
N GLY A 29 8.97 -7.87 -7.07
CA GLY A 29 8.41 -6.67 -7.70
C GLY A 29 8.65 -5.41 -6.86
N ILE A 30 8.47 -5.49 -5.55
CA ILE A 30 8.77 -4.39 -4.62
C ILE A 30 10.26 -4.00 -4.71
N GLN A 31 11.18 -4.97 -4.69
CA GLN A 31 12.62 -4.72 -4.81
C GLN A 31 13.01 -4.07 -6.15
N ILE A 32 12.34 -4.43 -7.25
CA ILE A 32 12.53 -3.76 -8.55
C ILE A 32 12.13 -2.29 -8.43
N ILE A 33 10.97 -1.98 -7.86
CA ILE A 33 10.52 -0.59 -7.69
C ILE A 33 11.46 0.19 -6.76
N GLU A 34 11.95 -0.39 -5.67
CA GLU A 34 12.94 0.23 -4.78
C GLU A 34 14.21 0.62 -5.55
N LYS A 35 14.74 -0.29 -6.38
CA LYS A 35 15.97 -0.04 -7.16
C LYS A 35 15.78 0.92 -8.32
N LEU A 36 14.54 1.20 -8.74
CA LEU A 36 14.25 2.19 -9.78
C LEU A 36 14.02 3.57 -9.15
N ARG A 37 13.23 3.66 -8.08
CA ARG A 37 12.80 4.92 -7.49
C ARG A 37 14.00 5.66 -6.90
N GLY A 38 14.13 6.94 -7.23
CA GLY A 38 15.29 7.77 -6.83
C GLY A 38 16.56 7.53 -7.65
N HIS A 39 16.71 6.34 -8.26
CA HIS A 39 17.85 6.01 -9.14
C HIS A 39 17.63 6.38 -10.61
N THR A 40 16.38 6.64 -11.02
CA THR A 40 16.05 7.16 -12.35
C THR A 40 14.98 8.25 -12.29
N THR A 41 14.68 8.87 -13.43
CA THR A 41 13.66 9.92 -13.52
C THR A 41 12.30 9.41 -13.06
N GLY A 42 11.54 10.20 -12.31
CA GLY A 42 10.20 9.82 -11.84
C GLY A 42 9.25 9.37 -12.95
N TYR A 43 9.37 9.95 -14.14
CA TYR A 43 8.58 9.56 -15.33
C TYR A 43 8.86 8.13 -15.84
N ALA A 44 10.00 7.55 -15.47
CA ALA A 44 10.40 6.19 -15.85
C ALA A 44 10.04 5.15 -14.77
N ILE A 45 9.43 5.56 -13.65
CA ILE A 45 9.00 4.65 -12.58
C ILE A 45 7.57 4.16 -12.90
N PRO A 46 7.37 2.89 -13.27
CA PRO A 46 6.04 2.33 -13.41
C PRO A 46 5.41 2.07 -12.05
N THR A 47 4.11 1.89 -12.02
CA THR A 47 3.40 1.35 -10.85
C THR A 47 3.49 -0.17 -10.88
N PHE A 48 3.99 -0.81 -9.82
CA PHE A 48 3.90 -2.26 -9.68
C PHE A 48 2.51 -2.61 -9.14
N VAL A 49 1.81 -3.52 -9.81
CA VAL A 49 0.44 -3.89 -9.46
C VAL A 49 0.28 -5.40 -9.35
N VAL A 50 -0.57 -5.80 -8.40
CA VAL A 50 -1.10 -7.15 -8.27
C VAL A 50 -2.57 -7.09 -8.63
N ASP A 51 -3.00 -7.89 -9.60
CA ASP A 51 -4.43 -8.02 -9.90
C ASP A 51 -5.10 -8.85 -8.79
N ALA A 52 -6.07 -8.24 -8.12
CA ALA A 52 -6.80 -8.88 -7.04
C ALA A 52 -7.68 -10.01 -7.59
N PRO A 53 -7.69 -11.19 -6.94
CA PRO A 53 -8.56 -12.28 -7.35
C PRO A 53 -10.03 -11.86 -7.29
N GLY A 54 -10.86 -12.43 -8.18
CA GLY A 54 -12.30 -12.13 -8.21
C GLY A 54 -12.65 -10.74 -8.76
N GLY A 55 -11.76 -10.08 -9.49
CA GLY A 55 -12.06 -8.79 -10.13
C GLY A 55 -11.97 -7.58 -9.20
N GLY A 56 -11.23 -7.69 -8.08
CA GLY A 56 -11.02 -6.58 -7.14
C GLY A 56 -10.14 -5.43 -7.67
N GLY A 57 -9.70 -5.51 -8.93
CA GLY A 57 -8.91 -4.49 -9.61
C GLY A 57 -7.40 -4.58 -9.35
N LYS A 58 -6.67 -3.60 -9.88
CA LYS A 58 -5.20 -3.51 -9.80
C LYS A 58 -4.80 -2.87 -8.49
N ILE A 59 -4.21 -3.66 -7.59
CA ILE A 59 -3.72 -3.17 -6.29
C ILE A 59 -2.28 -2.70 -6.48
N PRO A 60 -1.98 -1.39 -6.36
CA PRO A 60 -0.60 -0.92 -6.39
C PRO A 60 0.15 -1.42 -5.15
N VAL A 61 1.37 -1.88 -5.36
CA VAL A 61 2.28 -2.31 -4.29
C VAL A 61 3.59 -1.55 -4.47
N GLU A 62 4.10 -1.00 -3.38
CA GLU A 62 5.29 -0.17 -3.39
C GLU A 62 6.17 -0.42 -2.16
N PRO A 63 7.44 -0.01 -2.20
CA PRO A 63 8.27 -0.03 -1.02
C PRO A 63 7.79 0.95 0.03
N ASN A 64 7.94 0.59 1.31
CA ASN A 64 7.52 1.46 2.39
C ASN A 64 8.58 2.54 2.68
N TYR A 65 8.28 3.79 2.32
CA TYR A 65 9.12 4.95 2.63
C TYR A 65 8.68 5.68 3.91
N LEU A 66 7.49 5.38 4.42
CA LEU A 66 7.00 5.91 5.69
C LEU A 66 7.45 4.99 6.83
N VAL A 67 8.35 5.50 7.66
CA VAL A 67 8.92 4.74 8.79
C VAL A 67 7.99 4.81 9.99
N SER A 68 7.52 6.01 10.35
CA SER A 68 6.59 6.18 11.46
C SER A 68 5.79 7.48 11.36
N ARG A 69 4.68 7.52 12.10
CA ARG A 69 3.80 8.70 12.23
C ARG A 69 3.81 9.17 13.67
N GLY A 70 4.07 10.46 13.90
CA GLY A 70 3.99 11.11 15.20
C GLY A 70 2.95 12.24 15.20
N LYS A 71 2.70 12.84 16.37
CA LYS A 71 1.81 14.01 16.46
C LYS A 71 2.52 15.21 15.82
N GLY A 72 1.99 15.69 14.69
CA GLY A 72 2.51 16.87 13.98
C GLY A 72 3.80 16.62 13.20
N LYS A 73 4.21 15.36 13.02
CA LYS A 73 5.39 15.01 12.23
C LYS A 73 5.38 13.59 11.70
N MET A 74 6.06 13.39 10.59
CA MET A 74 6.26 12.11 9.91
C MET A 74 7.75 11.78 9.85
N ILE A 75 8.09 10.51 10.04
CA ILE A 75 9.46 10.02 9.81
C ILE A 75 9.47 9.25 8.50
N LEU A 76 10.28 9.72 7.56
CA LEU A 76 10.39 9.20 6.20
C LEU A 76 11.81 8.70 5.97
N ARG A 77 11.97 7.68 5.14
CA ARG A 77 13.27 7.35 4.53
C ARG A 77 13.26 7.76 3.06
N ASN A 78 14.42 8.14 2.52
CA ASN A 78 14.58 8.26 1.08
C ASN A 78 15.08 6.93 0.46
N TYR A 79 15.36 6.94 -0.84
CA TYR A 79 15.88 5.80 -1.60
C TYR A 79 17.32 5.41 -1.23
N GLU A 80 18.10 6.33 -0.62
CA GLU A 80 19.45 6.07 -0.11
C GLU A 80 19.44 5.54 1.32
N GLY A 81 18.26 5.45 1.94
CA GLY A 81 18.09 5.05 3.34
C GLY A 81 18.27 6.17 4.36
N ASN A 82 18.51 7.41 3.92
CA ASN A 82 18.58 8.57 4.80
C ASN A 82 17.21 8.84 5.43
N ILE A 83 17.20 9.15 6.72
CA ILE A 83 15.98 9.41 7.49
C ILE A 83 15.73 10.91 7.60
N TYR A 84 14.49 11.31 7.37
CA TYR A 84 14.04 12.69 7.41
C TYR A 84 12.81 12.82 8.31
N GLU A 85 12.79 13.89 9.10
CA GLU A 85 11.62 14.35 9.82
C GLU A 85 10.89 15.39 8.96
N TYR A 86 9.62 15.15 8.66
CA TYR A 86 8.77 16.08 7.93
C TYR A 86 7.70 16.64 8.88
N PRO A 87 7.63 17.96 9.10
CA PRO A 87 6.60 18.57 9.92
C PRO A 87 5.24 18.46 9.22
N GLU A 88 4.26 17.85 9.89
CA GLU A 88 2.93 17.62 9.33
C GLU A 88 1.94 18.66 9.89
N PRO A 89 1.39 19.55 9.06
CA PRO A 89 0.37 20.50 9.50
C PRO A 89 -1.00 19.81 9.59
N ASN A 90 -1.60 19.83 10.77
CA ASN A 90 -2.95 19.33 11.09
C ASN A 90 -3.10 17.80 11.03
N ILE A 91 -3.59 17.21 12.13
CA ILE A 91 -3.92 15.78 12.17
C ILE A 91 -5.27 15.59 11.48
N ILE A 92 -5.26 15.08 10.24
CA ILE A 92 -6.50 14.62 9.60
C ILE A 92 -6.86 13.26 10.20
N GLU A 93 -7.75 13.26 11.19
CA GLU A 93 -8.32 12.03 11.74
C GLU A 93 -9.34 11.44 10.77
N PHE A 94 -8.92 10.45 9.98
CA PHE A 94 -9.86 9.65 9.21
C PHE A 94 -10.68 8.77 10.16
N LYS A 95 -11.96 9.09 10.35
CA LYS A 95 -12.90 8.20 11.05
C LYS A 95 -12.89 6.85 10.35
N LYS A 96 -12.53 5.77 11.06
CA LYS A 96 -12.61 4.40 10.55
C LYS A 96 -13.98 4.19 9.89
N ALA A 97 -13.97 3.75 8.63
CA ALA A 97 -15.17 3.21 8.00
C ALA A 97 -15.69 2.07 8.89
N ARG A 98 -16.97 2.12 9.25
CA ARG A 98 -17.62 1.08 10.07
C ARG A 98 -17.47 -0.25 9.33
N THR A 99 -16.61 -1.13 9.82
CA THR A 99 -16.71 -2.56 9.53
C THR A 99 -17.97 -3.05 10.21
N GLY A 100 -19.06 -3.20 9.45
CA GLY A 100 -20.26 -3.88 9.90
C GLY A 100 -19.97 -5.37 10.07
N GLY A 101 -20.33 -5.92 11.23
CA GLY A 101 -20.19 -7.33 11.55
C GLY A 101 -20.42 -7.56 13.04
N GLU A 102 -21.53 -8.21 13.35
CA GLU A 102 -22.18 -8.39 14.64
C GLU A 102 -21.30 -8.96 15.76
N GLU A 103 -21.52 -8.49 16.99
CA GLU A 103 -21.36 -9.33 18.19
C GLU A 103 -22.57 -9.11 19.12
N LYS A 104 -23.48 -10.08 19.12
CA LYS A 104 -24.57 -10.19 20.09
C LYS A 104 -23.95 -10.50 21.45
N VAL A 105 -24.17 -9.65 22.45
CA VAL A 105 -24.08 -10.06 23.85
C VAL A 105 -25.34 -9.58 24.58
N ALA A 106 -26.19 -10.56 24.89
CA ALA A 106 -27.35 -10.44 25.75
C ALA A 106 -26.93 -10.16 27.21
N THR A 107 -27.95 -9.90 28.07
CA THR A 107 -27.94 -9.89 29.56
C THR A 107 -27.93 -8.46 30.13
N LYS A 108 -28.85 -7.98 30.98
CA LYS A 108 -30.04 -8.49 31.67
C LYS A 108 -30.93 -7.29 32.03
N LYS A 109 -32.26 -7.46 31.94
CA LYS A 109 -33.26 -6.59 32.58
C LYS A 109 -33.06 -6.60 34.10
N ALA A 110 -33.03 -5.42 34.72
CA ALA A 110 -33.44 -5.26 36.11
C ALA A 110 -34.60 -4.25 36.15
N MET A 111 -35.78 -4.75 36.51
CA MET A 111 -36.92 -3.95 36.92
C MET A 111 -36.56 -3.22 38.21
N ALA A 112 -36.89 -1.94 38.31
CA ALA A 112 -37.25 -1.30 39.57
C ALA A 112 -38.17 -0.12 39.27
N SER A 113 -39.46 -0.36 39.41
CA SER A 113 -40.50 0.65 39.56
C SER A 113 -41.16 0.41 40.91
N ARG A 114 -41.33 1.50 41.67
CA ARG A 114 -41.89 1.65 43.02
C ARG A 114 -40.85 1.72 44.14
#